data_AF-A0A2E8EYL0-F1
#
_entry.id   AF-A0A2E8EYL0-F1
#
_cell.length_a   1.000
_cell.length_b   1.000
_cell.length_c   1.000
_cell.angle_alpha   90.00
_cell.angle_beta   90.00
_cell.angle_gamma   90.00
#
_symmetry.space_group_name_H-M   'P 1'
#
loop_
_entity.id
_entity.type
_entity.pdbx_description
1 polymer ?
#
loop_
_entity_poly.entity_id
_entity_poly.type
_entity_poly.pdbx_seq_one_letter_code
_entity_poly.pdbx_strand_id
1 'polypeptide(L)'
;SHQATFEPFFAPTFEEEERVLREFFNWASNLDDPVFYHWHHYEKTHLTKMTNHYGLPEEQVAWVMDRLVDLSPITTNSFAFPCYGRGLKDIAKCLGFAWRQDDGDALMSVVLYLEYVKSGATDPEPRQKILDYNEDDCLATMHVFDWLLAQD
;
A
#
# COMPACT_ATOMS: atom_id res chain seq x y z
N SER A 1 -8.31 -12.20 18.07
CA SER A 1 -7.73 -11.10 17.28
C SER A 1 -6.37 -11.56 16.79
N HIS A 2 -6.17 -11.67 15.49
CA HIS A 2 -4.81 -11.70 14.96
C HIS A 2 -4.29 -10.26 15.04
N GLN A 3 -3.14 -10.07 15.66
CA GLN A 3 -2.53 -8.74 15.75
C GLN A 3 -1.85 -8.47 14.41
N ALA A 4 -2.35 -7.50 13.65
CA ALA A 4 -1.70 -7.05 12.42
C ALA A 4 -0.32 -6.46 12.76
N THR A 5 0.65 -6.69 11.89
CA THR A 5 2.01 -6.13 11.99
C THR A 5 2.28 -5.33 10.73
N PHE A 6 2.82 -4.13 10.88
CA PHE A 6 3.20 -3.26 9.78
C PHE A 6 4.71 -3.34 9.53
N GLU A 7 5.10 -3.74 8.32
CA GLU A 7 6.49 -3.87 7.88
C GLU A 7 6.75 -2.90 6.71
N PRO A 8 7.30 -1.70 6.96
CA PRO A 8 7.49 -0.69 5.92
C PRO A 8 8.77 -0.89 5.11
N PHE A 9 8.63 -0.92 3.79
CA PHE A 9 9.74 -0.81 2.84
C PHE A 9 9.86 0.65 2.37
N PHE A 10 10.58 1.46 3.14
CA PHE A 10 10.72 2.91 2.90
C PHE A 10 12.12 3.28 2.41
N ALA A 11 12.20 3.91 1.23
CA ALA A 11 13.44 4.48 0.70
C ALA A 11 13.64 5.90 1.25
N PRO A 12 14.70 6.19 2.02
CA PRO A 12 14.93 7.53 2.56
C PRO A 12 15.32 8.58 1.51
N THR A 13 15.90 8.13 0.39
CA THR A 13 16.24 8.95 -0.77
C THR A 13 15.88 8.22 -2.07
N PHE A 14 15.88 8.94 -3.19
CA PHE A 14 15.62 8.35 -4.52
C PHE A 14 16.68 7.32 -4.92
N GLU A 15 17.92 7.49 -4.50
CA GLU A 15 19.02 6.55 -4.79
C GLU A 15 18.86 5.20 -4.08
N GLU A 16 18.07 5.17 -3.00
CA GLU A 16 17.79 3.94 -2.24
C GLU A 16 16.59 3.15 -2.79
N GLU A 17 15.86 3.68 -3.77
CA GLU A 17 14.67 3.06 -4.35
C GLU A 17 14.93 1.63 -4.85
N GLU A 18 16.04 1.41 -5.58
CA GLU A 18 16.40 0.07 -6.07
C GLU A 18 16.62 -0.91 -4.92
N ARG A 19 17.39 -0.50 -3.89
CA ARG A 19 17.75 -1.34 -2.75
C ARG A 19 16.48 -1.79 -2.02
N VAL A 20 15.60 -0.85 -1.71
CA VAL A 20 14.36 -1.10 -0.99
C VAL A 20 13.37 -1.94 -1.80
N LEU A 21 13.27 -1.69 -3.11
CA LEU A 21 12.46 -2.53 -4.00
C LEU A 21 12.94 -3.99 -3.99
N ARG A 22 14.26 -4.22 -4.09
CA ARG A 22 14.83 -5.56 -4.04
C ARG A 22 14.60 -6.22 -2.68
N GLU A 23 14.70 -5.48 -1.59
CA GLU A 23 14.37 -5.95 -0.24
C GLU A 23 12.91 -6.39 -0.12
N PHE A 24 11.96 -5.59 -0.65
CA PHE A 24 10.56 -5.94 -0.70
C PHE A 24 10.31 -7.23 -1.48
N PHE A 25 10.84 -7.36 -2.70
CA PHE A 25 10.64 -8.57 -3.51
C PHE A 25 11.32 -9.80 -2.90
N ASN A 26 12.50 -9.63 -2.27
CA ASN A 26 13.16 -10.69 -1.54
C ASN A 26 12.32 -11.15 -0.34
N TRP A 27 11.79 -10.23 0.46
CA TRP A 27 10.90 -10.58 1.56
C TRP A 27 9.64 -11.28 1.06
N ALA A 28 8.95 -10.68 0.09
CA ALA A 28 7.68 -11.18 -0.44
C ALA A 28 7.83 -12.61 -0.98
N SER A 29 8.86 -12.87 -1.80
CA SER A 29 9.13 -14.17 -2.42
C SER A 29 9.53 -15.30 -1.45
N ASN A 30 9.84 -14.98 -0.20
CA ASN A 30 10.18 -15.97 0.83
C ASN A 30 9.03 -16.29 1.79
N LEU A 31 7.85 -15.67 1.61
CA LEU A 31 6.66 -16.01 2.40
C LEU A 31 6.05 -17.34 1.91
N ASP A 32 5.45 -18.09 2.84
CA ASP A 32 4.74 -19.33 2.53
C ASP A 32 3.34 -19.01 1.98
N ASP A 33 3.15 -19.24 0.67
CA ASP A 33 1.92 -19.05 -0.10
C ASP A 33 1.10 -17.77 0.21
N PRO A 34 1.68 -16.55 0.06
CA PRO A 34 0.99 -15.31 0.42
C PRO A 34 -0.04 -14.89 -0.65
N VAL A 35 -0.97 -14.04 -0.24
CA VAL A 35 -1.80 -13.22 -1.13
C VAL A 35 -1.62 -11.75 -0.74
N PHE A 36 -1.33 -10.90 -1.72
CA PHE A 36 -1.09 -9.48 -1.50
C PHE A 36 -2.29 -8.67 -1.98
N TYR A 37 -3.14 -8.28 -1.03
CA TYR A 37 -4.26 -7.41 -1.31
C TYR A 37 -3.81 -5.96 -1.44
N HIS A 38 -4.27 -5.30 -2.49
CA HIS A 38 -4.04 -3.88 -2.70
C HIS A 38 -5.32 -3.19 -3.16
N TRP A 39 -5.29 -1.86 -3.16
CA TRP A 39 -6.40 -1.06 -3.64
C TRP A 39 -5.94 -0.27 -4.86
N HIS A 40 -6.47 -0.60 -6.04
CA HIS A 40 -6.27 0.07 -7.34
C HIS A 40 -5.19 -0.55 -8.25
N HIS A 41 -5.51 -0.67 -9.54
CA HIS A 41 -4.66 -1.23 -10.60
C HIS A 41 -3.31 -0.51 -10.80
N TYR A 42 -3.23 0.76 -10.38
CA TYR A 42 -2.01 1.56 -10.51
C TYR A 42 -0.82 0.92 -9.78
N GLU A 43 -1.03 0.27 -8.64
CA GLU A 43 0.01 -0.43 -7.87
C GLU A 43 0.75 -1.47 -8.73
N LYS A 44 0.01 -2.41 -9.32
CA LYS A 44 0.57 -3.44 -10.21
C LYS A 44 1.27 -2.82 -11.43
N THR A 45 0.70 -1.75 -11.99
CA THR A 45 1.31 -1.03 -13.12
C THR A 45 2.64 -0.39 -12.73
N HIS A 46 2.70 0.24 -11.56
CA HIS A 46 3.88 0.94 -11.09
C HIS A 46 4.99 -0.04 -10.70
N LEU A 47 4.66 -1.07 -9.92
CA LEU A 47 5.60 -2.16 -9.57
C LEU A 47 6.21 -2.81 -10.82
N THR A 48 5.40 -3.11 -11.85
CA THR A 48 5.91 -3.66 -13.13
C THR A 48 6.94 -2.73 -13.78
N LYS A 49 6.71 -1.41 -13.75
CA LYS A 49 7.67 -0.45 -14.31
C LYS A 49 8.97 -0.43 -13.51
N MET A 50 8.88 -0.42 -12.19
CA MET A 50 10.04 -0.41 -11.29
C MET A 50 10.89 -1.69 -11.45
N THR A 51 10.25 -2.86 -11.45
CA THR A 51 10.96 -4.15 -11.60
C THR A 51 11.68 -4.26 -12.93
N ASN A 52 11.06 -3.77 -14.01
CA ASN A 52 11.67 -3.72 -15.34
C ASN A 52 12.81 -2.70 -15.40
N HIS A 53 12.63 -1.52 -14.78
CA HIS A 53 13.64 -0.48 -14.75
C HIS A 53 14.93 -0.93 -14.05
N TYR A 54 14.80 -1.60 -12.90
CA TYR A 54 15.94 -2.09 -12.12
C TYR A 54 16.37 -3.52 -12.47
N GLY A 55 15.72 -4.19 -13.41
CA GLY A 55 16.08 -5.55 -13.85
C GLY A 55 16.03 -6.57 -12.72
N LEU A 56 14.91 -6.64 -11.98
CA LEU A 56 14.69 -7.71 -11.00
C LEU A 56 14.48 -9.07 -11.71
N PRO A 57 14.83 -10.21 -11.07
CA PRO A 57 14.68 -11.53 -11.68
C PRO A 57 13.22 -11.83 -12.07
N GLU A 58 12.98 -12.20 -13.32
CA GLU A 58 11.63 -12.40 -13.87
C GLU A 58 10.80 -13.43 -13.08
N GLU A 59 11.41 -14.54 -12.65
CA GLU A 59 10.74 -15.58 -11.87
C GLU A 59 10.26 -15.05 -10.50
N GLN A 60 11.11 -14.28 -9.82
CA GLN A 60 10.77 -13.65 -8.54
C GLN A 60 9.65 -12.63 -8.72
N VAL A 61 9.75 -11.80 -9.76
CA VAL A 61 8.72 -10.80 -10.08
C VAL A 61 7.39 -11.48 -10.38
N ALA A 62 7.37 -12.47 -11.28
CA ALA A 62 6.16 -13.22 -11.63
C ALA A 62 5.52 -13.86 -10.39
N TRP A 63 6.32 -14.50 -9.54
CA TRP A 63 5.84 -15.12 -8.31
C TRP A 63 5.07 -14.14 -7.41
N VAL A 64 5.58 -12.92 -7.22
CA VAL A 64 4.90 -11.89 -6.39
C VAL A 64 3.70 -11.31 -7.12
N MET A 65 3.86 -10.96 -8.40
CA MET A 65 2.86 -10.24 -9.19
C MET A 65 1.61 -11.08 -9.51
N ASP A 66 1.75 -12.41 -9.57
CA ASP A 66 0.63 -13.35 -9.74
C ASP A 66 -0.21 -13.51 -8.46
N ARG A 67 0.33 -13.08 -7.31
CA ARG A 67 -0.34 -13.12 -5.99
C ARG A 67 -0.94 -11.78 -5.59
N LEU A 68 -0.83 -10.76 -6.44
CA LEU A 68 -1.50 -9.47 -6.23
C LEU A 68 -3.00 -9.58 -6.55
N VAL A 69 -3.83 -9.18 -5.60
CA VAL A 69 -5.29 -9.12 -5.77
C VAL A 69 -5.77 -7.68 -5.55
N ASP A 70 -6.34 -7.08 -6.61
CA ASP A 70 -6.97 -5.77 -6.52
C ASP A 70 -8.36 -5.90 -5.90
N LEU A 71 -8.51 -5.43 -4.66
CA LEU A 71 -9.78 -5.47 -3.94
C LEU A 71 -10.79 -4.44 -4.44
N SER A 72 -10.34 -3.37 -5.11
CA SER A 72 -11.23 -2.28 -5.56
C SER A 72 -12.34 -2.76 -6.49
N PRO A 73 -12.07 -3.46 -7.62
CA PRO A 73 -13.13 -3.96 -8.50
C PRO A 73 -13.98 -5.04 -7.85
N ILE A 74 -13.42 -5.89 -6.99
CA ILE A 74 -14.18 -6.92 -6.25
C ILE A 74 -15.22 -6.24 -5.35
N THR A 75 -14.78 -5.23 -4.61
CA THR A 75 -15.61 -4.46 -3.67
C THR A 75 -16.69 -3.66 -4.39
N THR A 76 -16.28 -2.84 -5.37
CA THR A 76 -17.15 -1.83 -5.99
C THR A 76 -18.09 -2.38 -7.06
N ASN A 77 -17.84 -3.58 -7.58
CA ASN A 77 -18.76 -4.27 -8.48
C ASN A 77 -19.76 -5.16 -7.73
N SER A 78 -19.44 -5.58 -6.51
CA SER A 78 -20.30 -6.47 -5.72
C SER A 78 -21.27 -5.70 -4.83
N PHE A 79 -20.89 -4.51 -4.36
CA PHE A 79 -21.67 -3.74 -3.39
C PHE A 79 -21.81 -2.27 -3.79
N ALA A 80 -22.93 -1.67 -3.40
CA ALA A 80 -23.17 -0.24 -3.49
C ALA A 80 -23.04 0.38 -2.08
N PHE A 81 -22.04 1.25 -1.90
CA PHE A 81 -21.78 1.92 -0.63
C PHE A 81 -22.47 3.29 -0.59
N PRO A 82 -23.08 3.69 0.55
CA PRO A 82 -23.68 5.01 0.71
C PRO A 82 -22.62 6.11 0.92
N CYS A 83 -21.63 6.21 0.03
CA CYS A 83 -20.59 7.23 0.00
C CYS A 83 -20.46 7.85 -1.40
N TYR A 84 -19.94 9.09 -1.48
CA TYR A 84 -19.85 9.81 -2.76
C TYR A 84 -18.77 9.26 -3.68
N GLY A 85 -17.64 8.83 -3.12
CA GLY A 85 -16.53 8.26 -3.88
C GLY A 85 -16.46 6.74 -3.81
N ARG A 86 -15.65 6.18 -4.71
CA ARG A 86 -15.38 4.73 -4.83
C ARG A 86 -13.94 4.37 -4.43
N GLY A 87 -13.21 5.33 -3.85
CA GLY A 87 -11.85 5.12 -3.37
C GLY A 87 -11.84 4.40 -2.02
N LEU A 88 -10.65 3.92 -1.63
CA LEU A 88 -10.44 3.23 -0.36
C LEU A 88 -10.92 4.07 0.82
N LYS A 89 -10.56 5.36 0.84
CA LYS A 89 -10.90 6.29 1.91
C LYS A 89 -12.41 6.43 2.10
N ASP A 90 -13.16 6.62 1.01
CA ASP A 90 -14.61 6.79 1.08
C ASP A 90 -15.29 5.52 1.57
N ILE A 91 -14.90 4.36 1.02
CA ILE A 91 -15.51 3.08 1.32
C ILE A 91 -15.15 2.63 2.74
N ALA A 92 -13.88 2.67 3.12
CA ALA A 92 -13.47 2.27 4.47
C ALA A 92 -14.08 3.17 5.55
N LYS A 93 -14.16 4.49 5.33
CA LYS A 93 -14.89 5.41 6.24
C LYS A 93 -16.38 5.06 6.33
N CYS A 94 -17.00 4.75 5.20
CA CYS A 94 -18.39 4.28 5.16
C CYS A 94 -18.59 2.98 5.97
N LEU A 95 -17.56 2.15 6.04
CA LEU A 95 -17.52 0.91 6.81
C LEU A 95 -17.01 1.08 8.25
N GLY A 96 -16.84 2.32 8.71
CA GLY A 96 -16.48 2.64 10.10
C GLY A 96 -14.98 2.63 10.40
N PHE A 97 -14.11 2.52 9.39
CA PHE A 97 -12.68 2.70 9.58
C PHE A 97 -12.33 4.19 9.76
N ALA A 98 -11.39 4.48 10.66
CA ALA A 98 -10.89 5.83 10.91
C ALA A 98 -9.37 5.85 10.76
N TRP A 99 -8.87 6.73 9.89
CA TRP A 99 -7.45 7.06 9.82
C TRP A 99 -7.02 7.80 11.10
N ARG A 100 -5.76 7.63 11.51
CA ARG A 100 -5.15 8.42 12.60
C ARG A 100 -5.14 9.90 12.29
N GLN A 101 -4.96 10.24 11.02
CA GLN A 101 -4.88 11.61 10.52
C GLN A 101 -6.07 11.90 9.59
N ASP A 102 -6.84 12.95 9.88
CA ASP A 102 -8.05 13.28 9.12
C ASP A 102 -7.70 13.77 7.68
N ASP A 103 -6.53 14.42 7.57
CA ASP A 103 -6.01 15.12 6.38
C ASP A 103 -5.08 14.26 5.49
N GLY A 104 -5.19 12.94 5.55
CA GLY A 104 -4.44 12.05 4.67
C GLY A 104 -4.96 12.10 3.23
N ASP A 105 -4.47 13.04 2.43
CA ASP A 105 -4.54 13.03 0.97
C ASP A 105 -3.26 12.36 0.44
N ALA A 106 -3.38 11.46 -0.53
CA ALA A 106 -2.25 10.85 -1.20
C ALA A 106 -1.30 11.91 -1.80
N LEU A 107 -1.82 13.09 -2.19
CA LEU A 107 -0.96 14.19 -2.63
C LEU A 107 -0.08 14.73 -1.50
N MET A 108 -0.60 14.76 -0.26
CA MET A 108 0.14 15.26 0.90
C MET A 108 1.32 14.34 1.26
N SER A 109 1.16 13.02 1.16
CA SER A 109 2.27 12.09 1.42
C SER A 109 3.42 12.27 0.42
N VAL A 110 3.10 12.56 -0.85
CA VAL A 110 4.11 12.91 -1.87
C VAL A 110 4.83 14.21 -1.52
N VAL A 111 4.10 15.25 -1.11
CA VAL A 111 4.70 16.53 -0.69
C VAL A 111 5.63 16.34 0.51
N LEU A 112 5.17 15.64 1.55
CA LEU A 112 5.96 15.32 2.73
C LEU A 112 7.22 14.53 2.38
N TYR A 113 7.13 13.58 1.44
CA TYR A 113 8.29 12.81 1.00
C TYR A 113 9.33 13.70 0.30
N LEU A 114 8.89 14.58 -0.60
CA LEU A 114 9.76 15.53 -1.28
C LEU A 114 10.43 16.50 -0.30
N GLU A 115 9.71 16.95 0.72
CA GLU A 115 10.26 17.80 1.79
C GLU A 115 11.29 17.04 2.64
N TYR A 116 10.97 15.80 3.03
CA TYR A 116 11.86 14.92 3.78
C TYR A 116 13.18 14.65 3.04
N VAL A 117 13.13 14.36 1.74
CA VAL A 117 14.35 14.16 0.93
C VAL A 117 15.14 15.47 0.83
N LYS A 118 14.46 16.60 0.57
CA LYS A 118 15.10 17.93 0.49
C LYS A 118 15.76 18.37 1.80
N SER A 119 15.24 17.93 2.94
CA SER A 119 15.83 18.21 4.25
C SER A 119 17.04 17.32 4.58
N GLY A 120 17.48 16.48 3.64
CA GLY A 120 18.60 15.55 3.82
C GLY A 120 18.22 14.19 4.41
N ALA A 121 16.94 13.82 4.36
CA ALA A 121 16.43 12.53 4.85
C ALA A 121 16.66 12.27 6.35
N THR A 122 16.83 13.31 7.16
CA THR A 122 17.08 13.18 8.60
C THR A 122 15.90 13.58 9.48
N ASP A 123 14.88 14.24 8.93
CA ASP A 123 13.74 14.72 9.72
C ASP A 123 12.78 13.56 10.05
N PRO A 124 12.63 13.17 11.33
CA PRO A 124 11.76 12.06 11.69
C PRO A 124 10.28 12.38 11.56
N GLU A 125 9.87 13.66 11.59
CA GLU A 125 8.46 14.03 11.63
C GLU A 125 7.70 13.77 10.31
N PRO A 126 8.16 14.26 9.15
CA PRO A 126 7.50 13.95 7.87
C PRO A 126 7.60 12.46 7.55
N ARG A 127 8.72 11.80 7.87
CA ARG A 127 8.86 10.35 7.71
C ARG A 127 7.81 9.60 8.51
N GLN A 128 7.62 9.92 9.78
CA GLN A 128 6.63 9.24 10.62
C GLN A 128 5.21 9.45 10.08
N LYS A 129 4.87 10.67 9.63
CA LYS A 129 3.56 10.93 9.03
C LYS A 129 3.31 10.11 7.76
N ILE A 130 4.31 9.95 6.89
CA ILE A 130 4.20 9.12 5.69
C ILE A 130 3.97 7.65 6.08
N LEU A 131 4.72 7.14 7.06
CA LEU A 131 4.59 5.77 7.54
C LEU A 131 3.23 5.52 8.21
N ASP A 132 2.76 6.45 9.05
CA ASP A 132 1.44 6.37 9.68
C ASP A 132 0.33 6.34 8.63
N TYR A 133 0.43 7.19 7.60
CA TYR A 133 -0.53 7.20 6.51
C TYR A 133 -0.54 5.89 5.72
N ASN A 134 0.64 5.35 5.39
CA ASN A 134 0.75 4.08 4.67
C ASN A 134 0.24 2.88 5.49
N GLU A 135 0.54 2.84 6.78
CA GLU A 135 0.01 1.82 7.69
C GLU A 135 -1.51 1.91 7.80
N ASP A 136 -2.08 3.12 7.89
CA ASP A 136 -3.53 3.28 7.89
C ASP A 136 -4.16 2.79 6.58
N ASP A 137 -3.53 3.00 5.41
CA ASP A 137 -4.03 2.49 4.13
C ASP A 137 -3.98 0.94 4.08
N CYS A 138 -2.94 0.32 4.63
CA CYS A 138 -2.87 -1.14 4.78
C CYS A 138 -3.98 -1.66 5.70
N LEU A 139 -4.17 -1.01 6.86
CA LEU A 139 -5.22 -1.38 7.82
C LEU A 139 -6.62 -1.13 7.26
N ALA A 140 -6.85 -0.07 6.49
CA ALA A 140 -8.10 0.21 5.81
C ALA A 140 -8.41 -0.85 4.75
N THR A 141 -7.40 -1.26 3.98
CA THR A 141 -7.53 -2.35 2.99
C THR A 141 -7.92 -3.66 3.67
N MET A 142 -7.25 -4.00 4.78
CA MET A 142 -7.58 -5.16 5.61
C MET A 142 -9.00 -5.06 6.20
N HIS A 143 -9.41 -3.89 6.68
CA HIS A 143 -10.76 -3.67 7.22
C HIS A 143 -11.86 -3.88 6.15
N VAL A 144 -11.63 -3.42 4.92
CA VAL A 144 -12.56 -3.67 3.81
C VAL A 144 -12.58 -5.17 3.46
N PHE A 145 -11.43 -5.84 3.44
CA PHE A 145 -11.34 -7.28 3.21
C PHE A 145 -12.10 -8.09 4.27
N ASP A 146 -11.88 -7.80 5.56
CA ASP A 146 -12.58 -8.46 6.67
C ASP A 146 -14.09 -8.22 6.58
N TRP A 147 -14.50 -7.01 6.20
CA TRP A 147 -15.91 -6.70 5.97
C TRP A 147 -16.50 -7.53 4.83
N LEU A 148 -15.80 -7.67 3.70
CA LEU A 148 -16.24 -8.50 2.56
C LEU A 148 -16.41 -9.96 2.97
N LEU A 149 -15.45 -10.53 3.70
CA LEU A 149 -15.52 -11.91 4.19
C LEU A 149 -16.69 -12.14 5.14
N ALA A 150 -17.11 -11.11 5.89
CA ALA A 150 -18.28 -11.19 6.76
C ALA A 150 -19.62 -11.10 6.00
N GLN A 151 -19.61 -10.86 4.69
CA GLN A 151 -20.82 -10.86 3.85
C GLN A 151 -21.11 -12.21 3.19
N ASP A 152 -20.18 -13.17 3.27
CA ASP A 152 -20.34 -14.55 2.74
C ASP A 152 -21.18 -15.46 3.67
#